data_AF-A0A7W1M5W6-F1
#
_entry.id   AF-A0A7W1M5W6-F1
#
_cell.length_a   1.000
_cell.length_b   1.000
_cell.length_c   1.000
_cell.angle_alpha   90.00
_cell.angle_beta   90.00
_cell.angle_gamma   90.00
#
_symmetry.space_group_name_H-M   'P 1'
#
loop_
_entity.id
_entity.type
_entity.pdbx_description
1 polymer ?
#
loop_
_entity_poly.entity_id
_entity_poly.type
_entity_poly.pdbx_seq_one_letter_code
_entity_poly.pdbx_strand_id
1 'polypeptide(L)'
;MGVSFATLVVIVLAGLGGPLLGVLGQRRFVPVVAGEILAGILVGPAVLDGVDPANATVFALGQVGFAMLMLTVGMHLPLRDRRLAASARQGALLALLVCLLALPSGLLAASIAGTGHAAIYAVVLASGSAAVLLPAFEELGLEGAAVMSVMAQVTIADVITILSVPIVLEPGRVTHAALGAA
;
A
#
# COMPACT_ATOMS: atom_id res chain seq x y z
N MET A 1 16.18 -17.73 19.66
CA MET A 1 15.37 -17.13 20.74
C MET A 1 13.92 -17.15 20.30
N GLY A 2 13.08 -17.94 20.96
CA GLY A 2 11.68 -18.13 20.56
C GLY A 2 10.78 -16.94 20.91
N VAL A 3 9.63 -16.86 20.27
CA VAL A 3 8.58 -15.89 20.59
C VAL A 3 7.74 -16.42 21.73
N SER A 4 7.43 -15.56 22.70
CA SER A 4 6.54 -15.92 23.81
C SER A 4 5.08 -15.95 23.36
N PHE A 5 4.25 -16.76 24.02
CA PHE A 5 2.79 -16.73 23.81
C PHE A 5 2.22 -15.32 24.01
N ALA A 6 2.71 -14.58 25.02
CA ALA A 6 2.27 -13.22 25.29
C ALA A 6 2.52 -12.28 24.10
N THR A 7 3.67 -12.42 23.42
CA THR A 7 3.99 -11.64 22.22
C THR A 7 3.00 -11.93 21.08
N LEU A 8 2.63 -13.20 20.87
CA LEU A 8 1.62 -13.55 19.86
C LEU A 8 0.24 -12.98 20.20
N VAL A 9 -0.16 -13.05 21.48
CA VAL A 9 -1.41 -12.45 21.95
C VAL A 9 -1.42 -10.94 21.70
N VAL A 10 -0.31 -10.25 22.00
CA VAL A 10 -0.17 -8.81 21.75
C VAL A 10 -0.27 -8.50 20.26
N ILE A 11 0.36 -9.28 19.38
CA ILE A 11 0.26 -9.09 17.93
C ILE A 11 -1.19 -9.26 17.44
N VAL A 12 -1.90 -10.29 17.93
CA VAL A 12 -3.31 -10.52 17.57
C VAL A 12 -4.20 -9.39 18.07
N LEU A 13 -4.03 -8.95 19.31
CA LEU A 13 -4.79 -7.82 19.86
C LEU A 13 -4.51 -6.52 19.12
N ALA A 14 -3.26 -6.28 18.71
CA ALA A 14 -2.89 -5.12 17.90
C ALA A 14 -3.56 -5.17 16.53
N GLY A 15 -3.58 -6.34 15.87
CA GLY A 15 -4.27 -6.53 14.58
C GLY A 15 -5.79 -6.34 14.67
N LEU A 16 -6.40 -6.63 15.81
CA LEU A 16 -7.81 -6.35 16.05
C LEU A 16 -8.11 -4.85 16.28
N GLY A 17 -7.09 -4.01 16.46
CA GLY A 17 -7.23 -2.58 16.68
C GLY A 17 -7.99 -1.86 15.56
N GLY A 18 -7.76 -2.24 14.31
CA GLY A 18 -8.47 -1.72 13.14
C GLY A 18 -9.97 -2.03 13.17
N PRO A 19 -10.38 -3.31 13.16
CA PRO A 19 -11.78 -3.70 13.24
C PRO A 19 -12.52 -3.12 14.46
N LEU A 20 -11.87 -3.07 15.62
CA LEU A 20 -12.44 -2.46 16.82
C LEU A 20 -12.69 -0.97 16.65
N LEU A 21 -11.76 -0.23 16.04
CA LEU A 21 -11.95 1.18 15.74
C LEU A 21 -13.02 1.41 14.66
N GLY A 22 -13.15 0.52 13.67
CA GLY A 22 -14.23 0.57 12.69
C GLY A 22 -15.62 0.40 13.32
N VAL A 23 -15.76 -0.51 14.29
CA VAL A 23 -17.03 -0.74 15.01
C VAL A 23 -17.35 0.40 15.98
N LEU A 24 -16.37 0.92 16.74
CA LEU A 24 -16.59 2.04 17.66
C LEU A 24 -16.77 3.38 16.92
N GLY A 25 -16.21 3.49 15.72
CA GLY A 25 -16.12 4.70 14.92
C GLY A 25 -17.33 5.02 14.05
N GLN A 26 -18.49 4.35 14.20
CA GLN A 26 -19.65 4.49 13.27
C GLN A 26 -20.12 5.93 12.97
N ARG A 27 -19.70 6.97 13.72
CA ARG A 27 -19.99 8.38 13.43
C ARG A 27 -18.87 9.17 12.76
N ARG A 28 -17.65 8.62 12.63
CA ARG A 28 -16.50 9.26 11.96
C ARG A 28 -15.80 8.23 11.07
N PHE A 29 -15.69 8.52 9.79
CA PHE A 29 -14.99 7.68 8.82
C PHE A 29 -13.50 7.59 9.19
N VAL A 30 -13.10 6.48 9.81
CA VAL A 30 -11.70 6.15 10.10
C VAL A 30 -11.42 4.80 9.43
N PRO A 31 -10.56 4.76 8.40
CA PRO A 31 -10.19 3.50 7.75
C PRO A 31 -9.60 2.52 8.77
N VAL A 32 -9.97 1.23 8.66
CA VAL A 32 -9.46 0.14 9.51
C VAL A 32 -7.94 0.15 9.62
N VAL A 33 -7.25 0.39 8.49
CA VAL A 33 -5.79 0.46 8.38
C VAL A 33 -5.19 1.51 9.32
N ALA A 34 -5.86 2.65 9.53
CA ALA A 34 -5.37 3.67 10.46
C ALA A 34 -5.33 3.15 11.91
N GLY A 35 -6.31 2.33 12.29
CA GLY A 35 -6.35 1.69 13.60
C GLY A 35 -5.26 0.65 13.81
N GLU A 36 -4.98 -0.14 12.78
CA GLU A 36 -3.89 -1.14 12.79
C GLU A 36 -2.52 -0.46 12.89
N ILE A 37 -2.30 0.63 12.13
CA ILE A 37 -1.06 1.42 12.20
C ILE A 37 -0.87 2.01 13.61
N LEU A 38 -1.92 2.62 14.18
CA LEU A 38 -1.85 3.18 15.52
C LEU A 38 -1.56 2.10 16.57
N ALA A 39 -2.21 0.95 16.48
CA ALA A 39 -1.94 -0.18 17.37
C ALA A 39 -0.47 -0.65 17.24
N GLY A 40 0.06 -0.72 16.02
CA GLY A 40 1.46 -1.04 15.76
C GLY A 40 2.44 -0.02 16.36
N ILE A 41 2.15 1.27 16.23
CA ILE A 41 2.97 2.34 16.83
C ILE A 41 3.00 2.22 18.36
N LEU A 42 1.84 1.98 18.97
CA LEU A 42 1.72 1.84 20.42
C LEU A 42 2.45 0.60 20.94
N VAL A 43 2.30 -0.54 20.27
CA VAL A 43 2.88 -1.81 20.70
C VAL A 43 4.37 -1.92 20.39
N GLY A 44 4.82 -1.24 19.33
CA GLY A 44 6.19 -1.28 18.85
C GLY A 44 7.22 -0.60 19.77
N PRO A 45 8.50 -0.64 19.36
CA PRO A 45 9.64 -0.12 20.13
C PRO A 45 9.56 1.39 20.40
N ALA A 46 8.77 2.13 19.63
CA ALA A 46 8.62 3.57 19.80
C ALA A 46 7.90 3.96 21.09
N VAL A 47 7.02 3.09 21.63
CA VAL A 47 6.16 3.44 22.77
C VAL A 47 6.21 2.40 23.89
N LEU A 48 5.78 1.15 23.63
CA LEU A 48 5.71 0.12 24.67
C LEU A 48 6.84 -0.90 24.62
N ASP A 49 7.58 -0.99 23.50
CA ASP A 49 8.65 -1.98 23.28
C ASP A 49 8.19 -3.43 23.55
N GLY A 50 6.91 -3.71 23.29
CA GLY A 50 6.30 -5.01 23.59
C GLY A 50 6.53 -6.07 22.51
N VAL A 51 6.88 -5.65 21.29
CA VAL A 51 7.17 -6.53 20.15
C VAL A 51 8.44 -6.07 19.48
N ASP A 52 9.44 -6.96 19.48
CA ASP A 52 10.70 -6.76 18.75
C ASP A 52 10.56 -7.17 17.28
N PRO A 53 10.64 -6.22 16.32
CA PRO A 53 10.55 -6.52 14.89
C PRO A 53 11.76 -7.31 14.36
N ALA A 54 12.90 -7.31 15.06
CA ALA A 54 14.09 -8.07 14.66
C ALA A 54 13.99 -9.56 15.03
N ASN A 55 12.95 -9.97 15.77
CA ASN A 55 12.74 -11.37 16.10
C ASN A 55 12.38 -12.19 14.83
N ALA A 56 13.14 -13.26 14.57
CA ALA A 56 12.99 -14.08 13.37
C ALA A 56 11.57 -14.64 13.14
N THR A 57 10.85 -15.02 14.20
CA THR A 57 9.48 -15.55 14.07
C THR A 57 8.48 -14.44 13.80
N VAL A 58 8.61 -13.27 14.45
CA VAL A 58 7.75 -12.10 14.18
C VAL A 58 7.96 -11.62 12.74
N PHE A 59 9.22 -11.55 12.29
CA PHE A 59 9.58 -11.23 10.92
C PHE A 59 9.00 -12.24 9.91
N ALA A 60 9.08 -13.54 10.20
CA ALA A 60 8.50 -14.57 9.35
C ALA A 60 6.96 -14.46 9.27
N LEU A 61 6.28 -14.22 10.39
CA LEU A 61 4.83 -13.99 10.42
C LEU A 61 4.45 -12.75 9.61
N GLY A 62 5.21 -11.66 9.74
CA GLY A 62 5.03 -10.44 8.94
C GLY A 62 5.16 -10.70 7.44
N GLN A 63 6.18 -11.46 7.02
CA GLN A 63 6.35 -11.84 5.61
C GLN A 63 5.19 -12.69 5.08
N VAL A 64 4.70 -13.65 5.87
CA VAL A 64 3.53 -14.46 5.50
C VAL A 64 2.28 -13.58 5.38
N GLY A 65 2.02 -12.71 6.35
CA GLY A 65 0.90 -11.77 6.31
C GLY A 65 0.96 -10.84 5.11
N PHE A 66 2.13 -10.27 4.83
CA PHE A 66 2.38 -9.45 3.65
C PHE A 66 2.15 -10.21 2.34
N ALA A 67 2.68 -11.43 2.22
CA ALA A 67 2.50 -12.27 1.03
C ALA A 67 1.01 -12.60 0.81
N MET A 68 0.27 -12.93 1.87
CA MET A 68 -1.17 -13.20 1.81
C MET A 68 -1.97 -11.95 1.44
N LEU A 69 -1.63 -10.77 1.98
CA LEU A 69 -2.25 -9.49 1.61
C LEU A 69 -2.03 -9.20 0.13
N MET A 70 -0.78 -9.28 -0.35
CA MET A 70 -0.46 -9.03 -1.75
C MET A 70 -1.10 -10.04 -2.69
N LEU A 71 -1.16 -11.32 -2.30
CA LEU A 71 -1.89 -12.35 -3.05
C LEU A 71 -3.38 -12.01 -3.15
N THR A 72 -4.00 -11.59 -2.04
CA THR A 72 -5.41 -11.19 -1.99
C THR A 72 -5.67 -10.00 -2.89
N VAL A 73 -4.83 -8.97 -2.84
CA VAL A 73 -4.90 -7.82 -3.74
C VAL A 73 -4.83 -8.29 -5.20
N GLY A 74 -3.86 -9.14 -5.54
CA GLY A 74 -3.71 -9.69 -6.89
C GLY A 74 -4.93 -10.48 -7.37
N MET A 75 -5.59 -11.25 -6.49
CA MET A 75 -6.82 -12.00 -6.83
C MET A 75 -8.02 -11.09 -7.08
N HIS A 76 -8.08 -9.93 -6.45
CA HIS A 76 -9.17 -8.96 -6.64
C HIS A 76 -8.92 -8.05 -7.84
N LEU A 77 -7.72 -8.04 -8.44
CA LEU A 77 -7.46 -7.29 -9.66
C LEU A 77 -8.34 -7.86 -10.79
N PRO A 78 -9.34 -7.09 -11.26
CA PRO A 78 -10.35 -7.59 -12.18
C PRO A 78 -9.85 -7.53 -13.64
N LEU A 79 -8.66 -8.10 -13.89
CA LEU A 79 -7.96 -8.06 -15.18
C LEU A 79 -8.76 -8.69 -16.33
N ARG A 80 -9.69 -9.59 -16.01
CA ARG A 80 -10.53 -10.30 -16.98
C ARG A 80 -11.93 -9.70 -17.14
N ASP A 81 -12.27 -8.67 -16.37
CA ASP A 81 -13.56 -8.00 -16.51
C ASP A 81 -13.55 -7.08 -17.75
N ARG A 82 -14.41 -7.40 -18.72
CA ARG A 82 -14.58 -6.60 -19.94
C ARG A 82 -15.02 -5.16 -19.62
N ARG A 83 -15.67 -4.92 -18.47
CA ARG A 83 -16.04 -3.58 -18.01
C ARG A 83 -14.82 -2.75 -17.59
N LEU A 84 -13.78 -3.39 -17.03
CA LEU A 84 -12.49 -2.71 -16.85
C LEU A 84 -11.79 -2.47 -18.16
N ALA A 85 -11.78 -3.44 -19.08
CA ALA A 85 -11.15 -3.22 -20.38
C ALA A 85 -11.78 -2.01 -21.10
N ALA A 86 -13.10 -1.83 -20.98
CA ALA A 86 -13.80 -0.65 -21.48
C ALA A 86 -13.42 0.65 -20.73
N SER A 87 -13.14 0.55 -19.43
CA SER A 87 -12.74 1.68 -18.57
C SER A 87 -11.23 1.93 -18.56
N ALA A 88 -10.43 1.04 -19.16
CA ALA A 88 -8.96 1.07 -19.11
C ALA A 88 -8.40 2.31 -19.79
N ARG A 89 -9.03 2.79 -20.86
CA ARG A 89 -8.65 4.05 -21.49
C ARG A 89 -8.80 5.23 -20.53
N GLN A 90 -9.90 5.27 -19.78
CA GLN A 90 -10.15 6.34 -18.82
C GLN A 90 -9.22 6.21 -17.60
N GLY A 91 -9.02 4.99 -17.09
CA GLY A 91 -8.05 4.70 -16.03
C GLY A 91 -6.62 5.09 -16.43
N ALA A 92 -6.21 4.80 -17.68
CA ALA A 92 -4.90 5.17 -18.20
C ALA A 92 -4.73 6.69 -18.35
N LEU A 93 -5.77 7.41 -18.79
CA LEU A 93 -5.75 8.87 -18.84
C LEU A 93 -5.60 9.49 -17.45
N LEU A 94 -6.33 8.94 -16.46
CA LEU A 94 -6.21 9.38 -15.07
C LEU A 94 -4.82 9.05 -14.51
N ALA A 95 -4.28 7.85 -14.76
CA ALA A 95 -2.93 7.46 -14.34
C ALA A 95 -1.86 8.36 -14.96
N LEU A 96 -1.97 8.68 -16.25
CA LEU A 96 -1.10 9.63 -16.93
C LEU A 96 -1.15 11.00 -16.27
N LEU A 97 -2.35 11.49 -15.95
CA LEU A 97 -2.54 12.78 -15.31
C LEU A 97 -1.92 12.80 -13.91
N VAL A 98 -2.10 11.74 -13.12
CA VAL A 98 -1.45 11.57 -11.81
C VAL A 98 0.07 11.59 -11.96
N CYS A 99 0.64 10.82 -12.90
CA CYS A 99 2.08 10.82 -13.15
C CYS A 99 2.60 12.21 -13.58
N LEU A 100 1.86 12.90 -14.44
CA LEU A 100 2.22 14.24 -14.92
C LEU A 100 2.21 15.28 -13.80
N LEU A 101 1.32 15.14 -12.81
CA LEU A 101 1.29 15.99 -11.61
C LEU A 101 2.32 15.56 -10.56
N ALA A 102 2.64 14.27 -10.47
CA ALA A 102 3.60 13.71 -9.53
C ALA A 102 5.05 14.14 -9.83
N LEU A 103 5.41 14.31 -11.10
CA LEU A 103 6.75 14.78 -11.50
C LEU A 103 7.11 16.19 -10.98
N PRO A 104 6.32 17.25 -11.26
CA PRO A 104 6.63 18.59 -10.77
C PRO A 104 6.50 18.68 -9.24
N SER A 105 5.54 17.95 -8.64
CA SER A 105 5.40 17.91 -7.19
C SER A 105 6.57 17.17 -6.51
N GLY A 106 7.10 16.11 -7.12
CA GLY A 106 8.30 15.42 -6.65
C GLY A 106 9.56 16.29 -6.73
N LEU A 107 9.71 17.08 -7.79
CA LEU A 107 10.78 18.09 -7.91
C LEU A 107 10.67 19.17 -6.84
N LEU A 108 9.46 19.66 -6.59
CA LEU A 108 9.19 20.66 -5.55
C LEU A 108 9.42 20.08 -4.14
N ALA A 109 9.01 18.84 -3.88
CA ALA A 109 9.30 18.17 -2.63
C ALA A 109 10.82 18.00 -2.41
N ALA A 110 11.56 17.61 -3.45
CA ALA A 110 13.01 17.45 -3.36
C ALA A 110 13.74 18.78 -3.15
N SER A 111 13.24 19.89 -3.72
CA SER A 111 13.83 21.22 -3.53
C SER A 111 13.60 21.74 -2.11
N ILE A 112 12.42 21.51 -1.53
CA ILE A 112 12.11 21.87 -0.14
C ILE A 112 12.90 20.99 0.85
N ALA A 113 12.94 19.69 0.60
CA ALA A 113 13.62 18.74 1.48
C ALA A 113 15.16 18.81 1.37
N GLY A 114 15.70 19.42 0.32
CA GLY A 114 17.15 19.51 0.08
C GLY A 114 17.83 18.18 -0.25
N THR A 115 17.06 17.11 -0.46
CA THR A 115 17.58 15.74 -0.57
C THR A 115 18.06 15.35 -1.97
N GLY A 116 17.76 16.10 -3.03
CA GLY A 116 18.18 15.78 -4.42
C GLY A 116 17.48 14.57 -5.08
N HIS A 117 16.65 13.82 -4.35
CA HIS A 117 16.01 12.58 -4.83
C HIS A 117 14.60 12.81 -5.44
N ALA A 118 14.47 13.75 -6.38
CA ALA A 118 13.16 14.10 -6.97
C ALA A 118 12.39 12.92 -7.57
N ALA A 119 13.10 11.96 -8.17
CA ALA A 119 12.49 10.77 -8.74
C ALA A 119 11.82 9.87 -7.69
N ILE A 120 12.40 9.75 -6.48
CA ILE A 120 11.80 8.97 -5.38
C ILE A 120 10.50 9.63 -4.93
N TYR A 121 10.51 10.95 -4.71
CA TYR A 121 9.28 11.66 -4.34
C TYR A 121 8.22 11.59 -5.43
N ALA A 122 8.59 11.69 -6.71
CA ALA A 122 7.63 11.57 -7.80
C ALA A 122 6.98 10.17 -7.82
N VAL A 123 7.75 9.10 -7.64
CA VAL A 123 7.20 7.72 -7.58
C VAL A 123 6.30 7.54 -6.37
N VAL A 124 6.70 8.04 -5.20
CA VAL A 124 5.88 7.98 -3.98
C VAL A 124 4.58 8.76 -4.14
N LEU A 125 4.62 9.96 -4.74
CA LEU A 125 3.43 10.79 -4.98
C LEU A 125 2.51 10.21 -6.06
N ALA A 126 3.04 9.44 -7.00
CA ALA A 126 2.26 8.74 -8.02
C ALA A 126 1.66 7.41 -7.52
N SER A 127 2.14 6.88 -6.39
CA SER A 127 1.73 5.58 -5.85
C SER A 127 0.31 5.66 -5.25
N GLY A 128 -0.55 4.75 -5.70
CA GLY A 128 -1.86 4.50 -5.11
C GLY A 128 -1.83 3.26 -4.22
N SER A 129 -2.96 2.93 -3.59
CA SER A 129 -3.11 1.65 -2.91
C SER A 129 -4.50 1.07 -3.15
N ALA A 130 -4.58 0.08 -4.03
CA ALA A 130 -5.81 -0.68 -4.25
C ALA A 130 -6.27 -1.40 -2.97
N ALA A 131 -5.31 -1.85 -2.14
CA ALA A 131 -5.56 -2.55 -0.89
C ALA A 131 -6.34 -1.72 0.13
N VAL A 132 -6.22 -0.38 0.07
CA VAL A 132 -6.94 0.53 0.97
C VAL A 132 -8.25 1.02 0.33
N LEU A 133 -8.26 1.26 -0.99
CA LEU A 133 -9.42 1.82 -1.68
C LEU A 133 -10.56 0.82 -1.85
N LEU A 134 -10.26 -0.46 -2.13
CA LEU A 134 -11.30 -1.46 -2.35
C LEU A 134 -12.18 -1.68 -1.11
N PRO A 135 -11.62 -1.93 0.10
CA PRO A 135 -12.44 -2.04 1.31
C PRO A 135 -13.22 -0.76 1.60
N ALA A 136 -12.64 0.42 1.35
CA ALA A 136 -13.33 1.69 1.57
C ALA A 136 -14.54 1.87 0.63
N PHE A 137 -14.45 1.41 -0.61
CA PHE A 137 -15.60 1.42 -1.53
C PHE A 137 -16.68 0.41 -1.11
N GLU A 138 -16.29 -0.79 -0.67
CA GLU A 138 -17.21 -1.80 -0.17
C GLU A 138 -17.96 -1.34 1.09
N GLU A 139 -17.26 -0.72 2.04
CA GLU A 139 -17.84 -0.14 3.27
C GLU A 139 -18.87 0.97 2.98
N LEU A 140 -18.61 1.79 1.96
CA LEU A 140 -19.50 2.88 1.55
C LEU A 140 -20.61 2.41 0.57
N GLY A 141 -20.59 1.15 0.13
CA GLY A 141 -21.49 0.63 -0.90
C GLY A 141 -21.35 1.36 -2.24
N LEU A 142 -20.15 1.87 -2.55
CA LEU A 142 -19.88 2.59 -3.80
C LEU A 142 -19.61 1.60 -4.92
N GLU A 143 -20.48 1.62 -5.93
CA GLU A 143 -20.37 0.74 -7.11
C GLU A 143 -20.51 1.54 -8.42
N GLY A 144 -20.12 0.92 -9.54
CA GLY A 144 -20.39 1.42 -10.89
C GLY A 144 -19.14 1.86 -11.67
N ALA A 145 -19.38 2.52 -12.81
CA ALA A 145 -18.33 2.82 -13.79
C ALA A 145 -17.24 3.78 -13.26
N ALA A 146 -17.62 4.72 -12.37
CA ALA A 146 -16.68 5.65 -11.76
C ALA A 146 -15.67 4.92 -10.84
N VAL A 147 -16.17 4.08 -9.93
CA VAL A 147 -15.34 3.22 -9.07
C VAL A 147 -14.43 2.34 -9.92
N MET A 148 -14.97 1.77 -11.00
CA MET A 148 -14.20 0.94 -11.90
C MET A 148 -13.07 1.70 -12.61
N SER A 149 -13.30 2.95 -12.99
CA SER A 149 -12.29 3.81 -13.61
C SER A 149 -11.17 4.19 -12.63
N VAL A 150 -11.51 4.42 -11.36
CA VAL A 150 -10.54 4.68 -10.28
C VAL A 150 -9.73 3.43 -9.99
N MET A 151 -10.37 2.26 -9.85
CA MET A 151 -9.67 0.99 -9.64
C MET A 151 -8.73 0.64 -10.80
N ALA A 152 -9.16 0.89 -12.04
CA ALA A 152 -8.31 0.73 -13.22
C ALA A 152 -7.10 1.69 -13.18
N GLN A 153 -7.30 2.96 -12.82
CA GLN A 153 -6.21 3.93 -12.65
C GLN A 153 -5.23 3.49 -11.56
N VAL A 154 -5.72 3.08 -10.40
CA VAL A 154 -4.89 2.66 -9.26
C VAL A 154 -4.07 1.43 -9.65
N THR A 155 -4.70 0.44 -10.29
CA THR A 155 -4.00 -0.76 -10.78
C THR A 155 -2.88 -0.39 -11.75
N ILE A 156 -3.13 0.52 -12.70
CA ILE A 156 -2.11 0.98 -13.66
C ILE A 156 -0.99 1.72 -12.93
N ALA A 157 -1.33 2.60 -11.99
CA ALA A 157 -0.35 3.35 -11.19
C ALA A 157 0.51 2.42 -10.32
N ASP A 158 -0.09 1.40 -9.70
CA ASP A 158 0.63 0.40 -8.88
C ASP A 158 1.63 -0.38 -9.74
N VAL A 159 1.23 -0.84 -10.93
CA VAL A 159 2.16 -1.51 -11.87
C VAL A 159 3.29 -0.58 -12.28
N ILE A 160 2.99 0.67 -12.67
CA ILE A 160 4.01 1.64 -13.08
C ILE A 160 4.99 1.91 -11.93
N THR A 161 4.49 2.14 -10.72
CA THR A 161 5.32 2.48 -9.56
C THR A 161 6.14 1.29 -9.09
N ILE A 162 5.58 0.07 -9.04
CA ILE A 162 6.35 -1.17 -8.74
C ILE A 162 7.51 -1.35 -9.73
N LEU A 163 7.30 -1.09 -11.02
CA LEU A 163 8.36 -1.17 -12.02
C LEU A 163 9.36 0.00 -11.91
N SER A 164 8.90 1.17 -11.47
CA SER A 164 9.73 2.38 -11.36
C SER A 164 10.64 2.37 -10.13
N VAL A 165 10.18 1.82 -9.01
CA VAL A 165 10.94 1.75 -7.74
C VAL A 165 12.36 1.19 -7.92
N PRO A 166 12.57 -0.02 -8.51
CA PRO A 166 13.92 -0.54 -8.68
C PRO A 166 14.75 0.28 -9.67
N ILE A 167 14.12 0.88 -10.69
CA ILE A 167 14.81 1.72 -11.68
C ILE A 167 15.34 3.01 -11.03
N VAL A 168 14.55 3.61 -10.16
CA VAL A 168 14.91 4.84 -9.46
C VAL A 168 15.93 4.58 -8.34
N LEU A 169 15.83 3.44 -7.66
CA LEU A 169 16.74 3.08 -6.57
C LEU A 169 18.09 2.54 -7.07
N GLU A 170 18.11 1.70 -8.11
CA GLU A 170 19.33 1.10 -8.66
C GLU A 170 19.35 1.15 -10.20
N PRO A 171 19.65 2.32 -10.81
CA PRO A 171 19.66 2.49 -12.27
C PRO A 171 20.62 1.56 -13.01
N GLY A 172 21.67 1.08 -12.33
CA GLY A 172 22.70 0.19 -12.91
C GLY A 172 22.32 -1.30 -12.94
N ARG A 173 21.23 -1.72 -12.26
CA ARG A 173 20.81 -3.13 -12.14
C ARG A 173 19.42 -3.41 -12.71
N VAL A 174 18.90 -2.49 -13.52
CA VAL A 174 17.54 -2.53 -14.10
C VAL A 174 17.23 -3.85 -14.80
N THR A 175 18.21 -4.47 -15.47
CA THR A 175 18.03 -5.77 -16.14
C THR A 175 17.91 -6.94 -15.17
N HIS A 176 18.61 -6.92 -14.03
CA HIS A 176 18.50 -7.94 -12.98
C HIS A 176 17.21 -7.79 -12.18
N ALA A 177 16.82 -6.55 -11.87
CA ALA A 177 15.56 -6.24 -11.19
C ALA A 177 14.32 -6.61 -12.04
N ALA A 178 14.36 -6.40 -13.35
CA ALA A 178 13.26 -6.74 -14.26
C ALA A 178 13.14 -8.25 -14.55
N LEU A 179 14.23 -9.01 -14.44
CA LEU A 179 14.25 -10.47 -14.66
C LEU A 179 14.06 -11.29 -13.37
N GLY A 180 13.87 -10.65 -12.22
CA GLY A 180 13.62 -11.32 -10.94
C GLY A 180 14.82 -12.10 -10.40
N ALA A 181 16.04 -11.76 -10.81
CA ALA A 181 17.25 -12.38 -10.32
C ALA A 181 17.85 -11.54 -9.18
N ALA A 182 17.75 -12.07 -7.96
CA ALA A 182 18.57 -11.66 -6.82
C ALA A 182 20.06 -11.98 -7.04
#